data_AF-A0A3C1Z631-F1
#
_entry.id   AF-A0A3C1Z631-F1
#
_cell.length_a   1.000
_cell.length_b   1.000
_cell.length_c   1.000
_cell.angle_alpha   90.00
_cell.angle_beta   90.00
_cell.angle_gamma   90.00
#
_symmetry.space_group_name_H-M   'P 1'
#
loop_
_entity.id
_entity.type
_entity.pdbx_description
1 polymer ?
#
loop_
_entity_poly.entity_id
_entity_poly.type
_entity_poly.pdbx_seq_one_letter_code
_entity_poly.pdbx_strand_id
1 'polypeptide(L)' 'IFMIDASAGFTKDGPKNRLRAQDIHQIVDVFNKRLDVPKYSRMVSLDEIETNEFNLNLPRY' A
#
# COMPACT_ATOMS: atom_id res chain seq x y z
N ILE A 1 4.07 -8.17 8.20
CA ILE A 1 3.28 -6.93 8.06
C ILE A 1 2.70 -6.88 6.66
N PHE A 2 1.41 -6.54 6.51
CA PHE A 2 0.78 -6.40 5.21
C PHE A 2 0.95 -4.96 4.72
N MET A 3 1.71 -4.76 3.64
CA MET A 3 2.01 -3.44 3.09
C MET A 3 1.19 -3.18 1.83
N ILE A 4 0.76 -1.93 1.66
CA ILE A 4 -0.03 -1.47 0.51
C ILE A 4 0.51 -0.11 0.03
N ASP A 5 0.93 -0.02 -1.24
CA ASP A 5 1.29 1.21 -1.93
C ASP A 5 0.10 1.74 -2.74
N ALA A 6 -0.64 2.67 -2.14
CA ALA A 6 -1.77 3.34 -2.79
C ALA A 6 -1.36 4.68 -3.47
N SER A 7 -0.07 4.93 -3.71
CA SER A 7 0.43 6.22 -4.18
C SER A 7 -0.09 6.64 -5.55
N ALA A 8 -0.51 5.71 -6.42
CA ALA A 8 -1.00 6.01 -7.77
C ALA A 8 -2.55 6.08 -7.89
N GLY A 9 -3.29 5.69 -6.85
CA GLY A 9 -4.75 5.55 -6.87
C GLY A 9 -5.49 6.80 -6.41
N PHE A 10 -5.41 7.90 -7.17
CA PHE A 10 -6.11 9.14 -6.82
C PHE A 10 -6.50 9.97 -8.05
N THR A 11 -7.39 10.94 -7.86
CA THR A 11 -7.62 12.01 -8.86
C THR A 11 -6.96 13.30 -8.41
N LYS A 12 -6.30 14.01 -9.32
CA LYS A 12 -5.73 15.33 -9.04
C LYS A 12 -6.86 16.34 -8.84
N ASP A 13 -6.78 17.14 -7.79
CA ASP A 13 -7.76 18.16 -7.41
C ASP A 13 -7.02 19.45 -7.03
N GLY A 14 -6.54 20.15 -8.06
CA GLY A 14 -5.69 21.34 -7.92
C GLY A 14 -4.36 21.03 -7.20
N PRO A 15 -4.05 21.70 -6.08
CA PRO A 15 -2.85 21.43 -5.28
C PRO A 15 -2.98 20.21 -4.36
N LYS A 16 -4.13 19.53 -4.34
CA LYS A 16 -4.37 18.33 -3.52
C LYS A 16 -4.69 17.13 -4.40
N ASN A 17 -4.51 15.95 -3.83
CA ASN A 17 -4.96 14.69 -4.41
C ASN A 17 -6.20 14.21 -3.66
N ARG A 18 -7.22 13.77 -4.40
CA ARG A 18 -8.46 13.26 -3.83
C ARG A 18 -8.60 11.77 -4.10
N LEU A 19 -8.83 11.00 -3.05
CA LEU A 19 -9.24 9.60 -3.16
C LEU A 19 -10.70 9.56 -3.58
N ARG A 20 -11.00 8.85 -4.68
CA ARG A 20 -12.38 8.57 -5.10
C ARG A 20 -12.90 7.37 -4.31
N ALA A 21 -14.22 7.19 -4.31
CA ALA A 21 -14.84 6.02 -3.67
C ALA A 21 -14.22 4.70 -4.17
N GLN A 22 -13.96 4.56 -5.48
CA GLN A 22 -13.33 3.37 -6.05
C GLN A 22 -11.91 3.11 -5.52
N ASP A 23 -11.12 4.16 -5.29
CA ASP A 23 -9.74 4.04 -4.82
C ASP A 23 -9.74 3.54 -3.37
N ILE A 24 -10.67 4.06 -2.55
CA ILE A 24 -10.89 3.61 -1.17
C ILE A 24 -11.37 2.15 -1.16
N HIS A 25 -12.35 1.81 -2.00
CA HIS A 25 -12.84 0.43 -2.10
C HIS A 25 -11.73 -0.55 -2.47
N GLN A 26 -10.86 -0.19 -3.42
CA GLN A 26 -9.73 -1.04 -3.78
C GLN A 26 -8.78 -1.27 -2.59
N ILE A 27 -8.40 -0.21 -1.87
CA ILE A 27 -7.52 -0.32 -0.69
C ILE A 27 -8.15 -1.23 0.37
N VAL A 28 -9.43 -1.01 0.68
CA VAL A 28 -10.17 -1.76 1.69
C VAL A 28 -10.34 -3.23 1.29
N ASP A 29 -10.66 -3.50 0.02
CA ASP A 29 -10.80 -4.87 -0.49
C ASP A 29 -9.49 -5.63 -0.44
N VAL A 30 -8.40 -5.01 -0.88
CA VAL A 30 -7.06 -5.61 -0.85
C VAL A 30 -6.62 -5.89 0.58
N PHE A 31 -6.89 -4.97 1.52
CA PHE A 31 -6.61 -5.17 2.94
C PHE A 31 -7.42 -6.32 3.56
N ASN A 32 -8.74 -6.30 3.40
CA ASN A 32 -9.63 -7.29 4.01
C ASN A 32 -9.38 -8.70 3.47
N LYS A 33 -9.12 -8.82 2.17
CA LYS A 33 -8.85 -10.11 1.51
C LYS A 33 -7.37 -10.50 1.54
N ARG A 34 -6.48 -9.63 2.05
CA ARG A 34 -5.01 -9.80 2.08
C ARG A 34 -4.45 -10.24 0.73
N LEU A 35 -4.87 -9.55 -0.34
CA LEU A 35 -4.47 -9.91 -1.70
C LEU A 35 -3.03 -9.46 -1.95
N ASP A 36 -2.21 -10.35 -2.50
CA ASP A 36 -0.91 -9.99 -3.06
C ASP A 36 -1.13 -9.44 -4.47
N VAL A 37 -0.77 -8.18 -4.69
CA VAL A 37 -0.97 -7.48 -5.96
C VAL A 37 0.37 -6.89 -6.38
N PRO A 38 0.93 -7.31 -7.53
CA PRO A 38 2.23 -6.82 -7.99
C PRO A 38 2.29 -5.29 -8.01
N LYS A 39 3.34 -4.73 -7.37
CA LYS A 39 3.59 -3.28 -7.24
C LYS A 39 2.53 -2.50 -6.47
N TYR A 40 1.65 -3.17 -5.72
CA TYR A 40 0.59 -2.52 -4.96
C TYR A 40 0.46 -3.07 -3.55
N SER A 41 0.53 -4.37 -3.34
CA SER A 41 0.45 -4.96 -2.00
C SER A 41 1.23 -6.25 -1.90
N ARG A 42 1.83 -6.48 -0.74
CA ARG A 42 2.52 -7.74 -0.41
C ARG A 42 2.54 -7.99 1.08
N MET A 43 2.68 -9.25 1.45
CA MET A 43 2.98 -9.62 2.83
C MET A 43 4.49 -9.65 3.03
N VAL A 44 4.97 -8.88 4.01
CA VAL A 44 6.39 -8.80 4.39
C VAL A 44 6.60 -9.60 5.68
N SER A 45 7.59 -10.48 5.74
CA SER A 45 7.91 -11.23 6.95
C SER A 45 8.55 -10.34 8.02
N LEU A 46 8.54 -10.79 9.28
CA LEU A 46 9.25 -10.07 10.34
C LEU A 46 10.77 -10.10 10.11
N ASP A 47 11.29 -11.22 9.62
CA ASP A 47 12.72 -11.36 9.28
C ASP A 47 13.16 -10.32 8.25
N GLU A 48 12.36 -10.09 7.19
CA GLU A 48 12.66 -9.08 6.17
C GLU A 48 12.66 -7.66 6.78
N ILE A 49 11.76 -7.39 7.72
CA ILE A 49 11.69 -6.10 8.41
C ILE A 49 12.90 -5.91 9.34
N GLU A 50 13.33 -6.96 10.04
CA GLU A 50 14.51 -6.93 10.88
C GLU A 50 15.78 -6.66 10.05
N THR A 51 15.91 -7.29 8.87
CA THR A 51 17.03 -6.98 7.95
C THR A 51 17.02 -5.55 7.42
N ASN A 52 15.84 -4.91 7.42
CA ASN A 52 15.66 -3.50 7.08
C ASN A 52 15.70 -2.57 8.30
N GLU A 53 16.23 -3.01 9.44
CA GLU A 53 16.37 -2.22 10.67
C GLU A 53 15.02 -1.68 11.20
N PHE A 54 13.95 -2.46 11.00
CA PHE A 54 12.57 -2.07 11.31
C PHE A 54 12.09 -0.81 10.55
N ASN A 55 12.76 -0.43 9.47
CA ASN A 55 12.34 0.67 8.61
C ASN A 55 11.13 0.25 7.76
N LEU A 56 10.00 0.93 7.92
CA LEU A 56 8.74 0.61 7.23
C LEU A 56 8.47 1.46 5.99
N ASN A 57 9.48 2.15 5.44
CA ASN A 57 9.33 2.92 4.21
C ASN A 57 8.97 1.99 3.03
N LEU A 58 7.81 2.24 2.41
CA LEU A 58 7.28 1.48 1.28
C LEU A 58 8.27 1.20 0.14
N PRO A 59 9.12 2.15 -0.32
CA PRO A 59 10.08 1.87 -1.40
C PRO A 59 11.11 0.77 -1.12
N ARG A 60 11.20 0.28 0.12
CA ARG A 60 12.09 -0.83 0.53
C ARG A 60 11.43 -2.21 0.36
N TYR A 61 10.14 -2.29 0.07
CA TYR A 61 9.34 -3.53 0.04
C TYR A 61 8.50 -3.62 -1.23
#